data_AF-A0A351XC79-F1
#
_entry.id   AF-A0A351XC79-F1
#
_cell.length_a   1.000
_cell.length_b   1.000
_cell.length_c   1.000
_cell.angle_alpha   90.00
_cell.angle_beta   90.00
_cell.angle_gamma   90.00
#
_symmetry.space_group_name_H-M   'P 1'
#
loop_
_entity.id
_entity.type
_entity.pdbx_description
1 polymer ?
#
loop_
_entity_poly.entity_id
_entity_poly.type
_entity_poly.pdbx_seq_one_letter_code
_entity_poly.pdbx_strand_id
1 'polypeptide(L)' 'MKVLLIVNPSASSVTARTRIVIQKALSADHRLEVAATTRRGHATRL' A
#
# COMPACT_ATOMS: atom_id res chain seq x y z
N MET A 1 -3.41 16.14 0.45
CA MET A 1 -1.98 15.77 0.24
C MET A 1 -1.90 14.52 -0.66
N LYS A 2 -0.82 14.32 -1.42
CA LYS A 2 -0.61 13.09 -2.21
C LYS A 2 0.16 12.06 -1.38
N VAL A 3 -0.27 10.80 -1.40
CA VAL A 3 0.33 9.72 -0.60
C VAL A 3 0.48 8.46 -1.47
N LEU A 4 1.62 7.77 -1.31
CA LEU A 4 1.86 6.45 -1.90
C LEU A 4 1.80 5.36 -0.83
N LEU A 5 0.91 4.39 -0.99
CA LEU A 5 0.88 3.18 -0.18
C LEU A 5 1.64 2.04 -0.87
N ILE A 6 2.79 1.68 -0.31
CA ILE A 6 3.58 0.53 -0.77
C ILE A 6 3.07 -0.75 -0.11
N VAL A 7 2.71 -1.73 -0.93
CA VAL A 7 2.19 -3.03 -0.49
C VAL A 7 3.24 -4.11 -0.74
N ASN A 8 3.52 -4.94 0.26
CA ASN A 8 4.25 -6.19 0.09
C ASN A 8 3.24 -7.36 0.11
N PRO A 9 2.87 -7.94 -1.05
CA PRO A 9 1.88 -9.02 -1.10
C PRO A 9 2.28 -10.28 -0.33
N SER A 10 3.57 -10.49 -0.08
CA SER A 10 4.08 -11.65 0.67
C SER A 10 4.08 -11.43 2.19
N ALA A 11 3.79 -10.21 2.68
CA ALA A 11 3.73 -9.95 4.11
C ALA A 11 2.48 -10.59 4.73
N SER A 12 2.63 -11.24 5.88
CA SER A 12 1.54 -11.94 6.57
C SER A 12 0.78 -11.09 7.60
N SER A 13 1.34 -9.95 8.03
CA SER A 13 0.77 -9.12 9.10
C SER A 13 -0.51 -8.38 8.70
N VAL A 14 -0.79 -8.25 7.40
CA VAL A 14 -1.96 -7.51 6.89
C VAL A 14 -2.69 -8.36 5.85
N THR A 15 -3.93 -8.71 6.16
CA THR A 15 -4.79 -9.45 5.23
C THR A 15 -5.26 -8.58 4.07
N ALA A 16 -5.74 -9.20 2.98
CA ALA A 16 -6.35 -8.49 1.87
C ALA A 16 -7.55 -7.63 2.30
N ARG A 17 -8.39 -8.11 3.24
CA ARG A 17 -9.53 -7.36 3.77
C ARG A 17 -9.06 -6.12 4.55
N THR A 18 -8.09 -6.29 5.45
CA THR A 18 -7.54 -5.18 6.24
C THR A 18 -6.90 -4.14 5.32
N ARG A 19 -6.21 -4.56 4.24
CA ARG A 19 -5.64 -3.64 3.24
C ARG A 19 -6.69 -2.76 2.58
N ILE A 20 -7.87 -3.29 2.27
CA ILE A 20 -8.97 -2.49 1.68
C ILE A 20 -9.44 -1.41 2.66
N VAL A 21 -9.55 -1.74 3.96
CA VAL A 21 -9.94 -0.77 4.98
C VAL A 21 -8.91 0.36 5.09
N ILE A 22 -7.61 0.01 5.12
CA ILE A 22 -6.51 1.00 5.15
C ILE A 22 -6.57 1.92 3.92
N GLN A 23 -6.75 1.36 2.72
CA GLN A 23 -6.85 2.17 1.49
C GLN A 23 -8.04 3.12 1.53
N LYS A 24 -9.22 2.65 1.98
CA LYS A 24 -10.41 3.50 2.10
C LYS A 24 -10.19 4.65 3.08
N ALA A 25 -9.60 4.36 4.25
CA ALA A 25 -9.32 5.37 5.26
C ALA A 25 -8.34 6.43 4.74
N LEU A 26 -7.24 6.01 4.11
CA LEU A 26 -6.26 6.95 3.56
C LEU A 26 -6.82 7.80 2.41
N SER A 27 -7.61 7.19 1.53
CA SER A 27 -8.24 7.88 0.39
C SER A 27 -9.30 8.91 0.80
N ALA A 28 -9.85 8.83 2.02
CA ALA A 28 -10.82 9.81 2.50
C ALA A 28 -10.22 11.21 2.62
N ASP A 29 -8.95 11.29 3.02
CA ASP A 29 -8.26 12.56 3.30
C ASP A 29 -7.15 12.88 2.28
N HIS A 30 -6.75 11.89 1.45
CA HIS A 30 -5.59 11.99 0.58
C HIS A 30 -5.88 11.50 -0.84
N ARG A 31 -5.16 12.10 -1.81
CA ARG A 31 -5.06 11.51 -3.15
C ARG A 31 -4.08 10.34 -3.07
N LEU A 32 -4.62 9.14 -2.91
CA LEU A 32 -3.88 7.92 -2.68
C LEU A 32 -3.47 7.25 -4.00
N GLU A 33 -2.21 6.86 -4.10
CA GLU A 33 -1.69 5.93 -5.09
C GLU A 33 -1.23 4.64 -4.38
N VAL A 34 -1.34 3.50 -5.06
CA VAL A 34 -0.99 2.20 -4.49
C VAL A 34 -0.01 1.49 -5.41
N ALA A 35 1.12 1.07 -4.86
CA ALA A 35 2.12 0.29 -5.59
C ALA A 35 2.44 -1.01 -4.86
N ALA A 36 2.38 -2.13 -5.58
CA ALA A 36 2.79 -3.42 -5.05
C ALA A 36 4.27 -3.69 -5.37
N THR A 37 4.99 -4.20 -4.37
CA THR A 37 6.34 -4.73 -4.56
C THR A 37 6.27 -6.16 -5.09
N THR A 38 7.28 -6.56 -5.85
CA THR A 38 7.34 -7.85 -6.56
C THR A 38 8.60 -8.63 -6.22
N ARG A 39 9.60 -7.96 -5.64
CA ARG A 39 10.89 -8.54 -5.25
C ARG A 39 11.56 -7.72 -4.15
N ARG A 40 12.52 -8.32 -3.46
CA ARG A 40 13.38 -7.64 -2.47
C ARG A 40 14.05 -6.41 -3.11
N GLY A 41 14.06 -5.30 -2.37
CA GLY A 41 14.65 -4.03 -2.84
C GLY A 41 13.83 -3.28 -3.89
N HIS A 42 12.65 -3.76 -4.30
CA HIS A 42 11.81 -3.02 -5.25
C HIS A 42 11.38 -1.65 -4.70
N ALA A 43 10.99 -1.58 -3.43
CA ALA A 43 10.49 -0.36 -2.80
C ALA A 43 11.47 0.83 -2.86
N THR A 44 12.79 0.59 -2.92
CA THR A 44 13.82 1.64 -2.97
C THR A 44 13.86 2.38 -4.32
N ARG A 45 13.13 1.89 -5.34
CA ARG A 45 13.09 2.48 -6.69
C ARG A 45 11.68 2.96 -7.08
N LEU A 46 10.75 3.01 -6.13
CA LEU A 46 9.39 3.48 -6.33
C LEU A 46 9.28 4.98 -6.01
#